data_AF-A0A0K2Y1V4-F1
#
_entry.id   AF-A0A0K2Y1V4-F1
#
_cell.length_a   1.000
_cell.length_b   1.000
_cell.length_c   1.000
_cell.angle_alpha   90.00
_cell.angle_beta   90.00
_cell.angle_gamma   90.00
#
_symmetry.space_group_name_H-M   'P 1'
#
loop_
_entity.id
_entity.type
_entity.pdbx_description
1 polymer ?
#
loop_
_entity_poly.entity_id
_entity_poly.type
_entity_poly.pdbx_seq_one_letter_code
_entity_poly.pdbx_strand_id
1 'polypeptide(L)' 'MQPTALAEIKNYINLSKQGLKSAPQRKALLEKQLTALHAQLETLHHAERKIAHKITLYTQMIEEQKDFLNPLSPAYKDSK' A
#
# COMPACT_ATOMS: atom_id res chain seq x y z
N MET A 1 -13.89 11.00 14.39
CA MET A 1 -13.12 9.73 14.42
C MET A 1 -13.78 8.76 13.44
N GLN A 2 -13.00 8.09 12.58
CA GLN A 2 -13.55 6.99 11.78
C GLN A 2 -13.75 5.75 12.67
N PRO A 3 -14.81 4.95 12.46
CA PRO A 3 -15.03 3.72 13.21
C PRO A 3 -13.88 2.72 12.98
N THR A 4 -13.52 1.97 14.01
CA THR A 4 -12.49 0.92 13.91
C THR A 4 -12.98 -0.24 13.06
N ALA A 5 -12.06 -1.02 12.47
CA ALA A 5 -12.41 -2.20 11.68
C ALA A 5 -13.32 -3.18 12.46
N LEU A 6 -13.04 -3.38 13.75
CA LEU A 6 -13.88 -4.21 14.61
C LEU A 6 -15.30 -3.64 14.80
N ALA A 7 -15.44 -2.32 14.91
CA ALA A 7 -16.75 -1.68 15.03
C ALA A 7 -17.57 -1.83 13.73
N GLU A 8 -16.93 -1.70 12.55
CA GLU A 8 -17.60 -1.90 11.28
C GLU A 8 -18.02 -3.37 11.05
N ILE A 9 -17.19 -4.34 11.45
CA ILE A 9 -17.55 -5.78 11.41
C ILE A 9 -18.75 -6.07 12.32
N LYS A 10 -18.75 -5.54 13.55
CA LYS A 10 -19.89 -5.68 14.47
C LYS A 10 -21.17 -5.07 13.89
N ASN A 11 -21.06 -3.91 13.24
CA ASN A 11 -22.18 -3.28 12.56
C ASN A 11 -22.73 -4.16 11.43
N TYR A 12 -21.85 -4.69 10.58
CA TYR A 12 -22.23 -5.61 9.51
C TYR A 12 -22.99 -6.85 10.04
N ILE A 13 -22.49 -7.47 11.11
CA ILE A 13 -23.14 -8.63 11.77
C ILE A 13 -24.52 -8.25 12.33
N ASN A 14 -24.68 -7.05 12.87
CA ASN A 14 -25.98 -6.60 13.37
C ASN A 14 -26.97 -6.32 12.23
N LEU A 15 -26.50 -5.74 11.12
CA LEU A 15 -27.31 -5.53 9.93
C LEU A 15 -27.74 -6.86 9.31
N SER A 16 -26.88 -7.87 9.26
CA SER A 16 -27.20 -9.15 8.61
C SER A 16 -28.39 -9.88 9.24
N LYS A 17 -28.58 -9.73 10.56
CA LYS A 17 -29.74 -10.27 11.31
C LYS A 17 -31.09 -9.72 10.82
N GLN A 18 -31.08 -8.60 10.10
CA GLN A 18 -32.29 -7.96 9.59
C GLN A 18 -32.76 -8.54 8.25
N GLY A 19 -32.00 -9.45 7.63
CA GLY A 19 -32.37 -10.08 6.36
C GLY A 19 -32.25 -9.13 5.15
N LEU A 20 -33.10 -9.33 4.14
CA LEU A 20 -32.97 -8.66 2.83
C LEU A 20 -33.08 -7.13 2.90
N LYS A 21 -33.87 -6.58 3.83
CA LYS A 21 -34.04 -5.11 4.00
C LYS A 21 -32.73 -4.37 4.30
N SER A 22 -31.75 -5.07 4.90
CA SER A 22 -30.42 -4.51 5.19
C SER A 22 -29.41 -4.72 4.07
N ALA A 23 -29.74 -5.48 3.02
CA ALA A 23 -28.79 -5.82 1.97
C ALA A 23 -28.15 -4.59 1.30
N PRO A 24 -28.88 -3.49 1.00
CA PRO A 24 -28.26 -2.28 0.47
C PRO A 24 -27.23 -1.66 1.41
N GLN A 25 -27.54 -1.62 2.72
CA GLN A 25 -26.65 -1.05 3.75
C GLN A 25 -25.38 -1.92 3.93
N ARG A 26 -25.55 -3.24 3.92
CA ARG A 26 -24.43 -4.19 3.98
C ARG A 26 -23.52 -4.07 2.76
N LYS A 27 -24.10 -3.95 1.55
CA LYS A 27 -23.35 -3.72 0.31
C LYS A 27 -22.53 -2.43 0.37
N ALA A 28 -23.15 -1.32 0.78
CA ALA A 28 -22.47 -0.04 0.90
C ALA A 28 -21.30 -0.08 1.91
N LEU A 29 -21.47 -0.78 3.04
CA LEU A 29 -20.39 -0.96 4.02
C LEU A 29 -19.22 -1.74 3.41
N LEU A 30 -19.50 -2.83 2.69
CA LEU A 30 -18.46 -3.64 2.04
C LEU A 30 -17.75 -2.86 0.92
N GLU A 31 -18.48 -2.10 0.10
CA GLU A 31 -17.91 -1.26 -0.96
C GLU A 31 -16.96 -0.20 -0.40
N LYS A 32 -17.36 0.44 0.71
CA LYS A 32 -16.50 1.40 1.43
C LYS A 32 -15.22 0.73 1.93
N GLN A 33 -15.34 -0.45 2.55
CA GLN A 33 -14.19 -1.20 3.06
C GLN A 33 -13.26 -1.64 1.94
N LEU A 34 -13.82 -2.13 0.83
CA LEU A 34 -13.06 -2.54 -0.34
C LEU A 34 -12.28 -1.37 -0.94
N THR A 35 -12.92 -0.19 -1.04
CA THR A 35 -12.26 1.02 -1.53
C THR A 35 -11.08 1.43 -0.64
N ALA A 36 -11.25 1.39 0.68
CA ALA A 36 -10.19 1.69 1.63
C ALA A 36 -9.03 0.67 1.54
N LEU A 37 -9.35 -0.61 1.38
CA LEU A 37 -8.36 -1.67 1.22
C LEU A 37 -7.52 -1.47 -0.05
N HIS A 38 -8.16 -1.17 -1.19
CA HIS A 38 -7.44 -0.89 -2.43
C HIS A 38 -6.49 0.29 -2.30
N ALA A 39 -6.90 1.38 -1.63
CA ALA A 39 -6.01 2.53 -1.42
C ALA A 39 -4.76 2.19 -0.57
N GLN A 40 -4.93 1.30 0.42
CA GLN A 40 -3.80 0.80 1.22
C GLN A 40 -2.87 -0.08 0.39
N LEU A 41 -3.42 -0.98 -0.42
CA LEU A 41 -2.65 -1.85 -1.32
C LEU A 41 -1.84 -1.05 -2.34
N GLU A 42 -2.42 -0.02 -2.96
CA GLU A 42 -1.69 0.86 -3.88
C GLU A 42 -0.49 1.54 -3.21
N THR A 43 -0.66 1.99 -1.96
CA THR A 43 0.42 2.59 -1.18
C THR A 43 1.54 1.58 -0.91
N LEU A 44 1.16 0.35 -0.55
CA LEU A 44 2.11 -0.73 -0.28
C LEU A 44 2.86 -1.16 -1.55
N HIS A 45 2.17 -1.30 -2.69
CA HIS A 45 2.80 -1.61 -3.98
C HIS A 45 3.76 -0.51 -4.45
N HIS A 46 3.44 0.76 -4.18
CA HIS A 46 4.38 1.85 -4.47
C HIS A 46 5.63 1.78 -3.59
N ALA A 47 5.46 1.48 -2.30
CA ALA A 47 6.58 1.30 -1.38
C ALA A 47 7.45 0.09 -1.79
N GLU A 48 6.83 -1.03 -2.11
CA GLU A 48 7.47 -2.25 -2.61
C GLU A 48 8.34 -1.95 -3.83
N ARG A 49 7.79 -1.27 -4.86
CA ARG A 49 8.55 -0.91 -6.07
C ARG A 49 9.78 -0.05 -5.76
N LYS A 50 9.65 0.91 -4.84
CA LYS A 50 10.78 1.77 -4.43
C LYS A 50 11.86 0.97 -3.70
N ILE A 51 11.46 0.05 -2.82
CA ILE A 51 12.38 -0.80 -2.08
C ILE A 51 13.10 -1.74 -3.06
N ALA A 52 12.38 -2.40 -3.96
CA ALA A 52 12.95 -3.27 -4.98
C ALA A 52 13.97 -2.53 -5.86
N HIS A 53 13.62 -1.33 -6.34
CA HIS A 53 14.55 -0.50 -7.11
C HIS A 53 15.83 -0.15 -6.33
N LYS A 54 15.71 0.22 -5.04
CA LYS A 54 16.88 0.47 -4.19
C LYS A 54 17.75 -0.77 -4.00
N ILE A 55 17.14 -1.95 -3.82
CA ILE A 55 17.88 -3.21 -3.71
C ILE A 55 18.68 -3.48 -4.98
N THR A 56 18.07 -3.32 -6.16
CA THR A 56 18.78 -3.48 -7.45
C THR A 56 19.95 -2.51 -7.57
N LEU A 57 19.72 -1.23 -7.27
CA LEU A 57 20.79 -0.22 -7.31
C LEU A 57 21.96 -0.57 -6.39
N TYR A 58 21.68 -0.96 -5.13
CA TYR A 58 22.74 -1.37 -4.20
C TYR A 58 23.43 -2.67 -4.61
N THR A 59 22.71 -3.61 -5.24
CA THR A 59 23.31 -4.82 -5.80
C THR A 59 24.37 -4.46 -6.83
N GLN A 60 24.04 -3.56 -7.78
CA GLN A 60 24.98 -3.06 -8.79
C GLN A 60 26.17 -2.31 -8.17
N MET A 61 25.91 -1.46 -7.16
CA MET A 61 26.99 -0.74 -6.45
C MET A 61 28.00 -1.69 -5.82
N ILE A 62 27.52 -2.79 -5.23
CA ILE A 62 28.36 -3.81 -4.60
C ILE A 62 29.15 -4.59 -5.66
N GLU A 63 28.49 -5.04 -6.72
CA GLU A 63 29.13 -5.80 -7.81
C GLU A 63 30.21 -5.00 -8.53
N GLU A 64 29.95 -3.72 -8.80
CA GLU A 64 30.87 -2.84 -9.52
C GLU A 64 31.89 -2.14 -8.62
N GLN A 65 31.73 -2.22 -7.29
CA GLN A 65 32.47 -1.42 -6.31
C GLN A 65 32.44 0.08 -6.61
N LYS A 66 31.34 0.59 -7.16
CA LYS A 66 31.15 1.99 -7.49
C LYS A 66 29.99 2.57 -6.69
N ASP A 67 30.22 3.75 -6.11
CA ASP A 67 29.16 4.51 -5.46
C ASP A 67 28.49 5.46 -6.46
N PHE A 68 27.34 5.02 -6.97
CA PHE A 68 26.49 5.81 -7.88
C PHE A 68 25.65 6.86 -7.16
N LEU A 69 25.59 6.83 -5.82
CA LEU A 69 24.76 7.73 -5.03
C LEU A 69 25.58 8.83 -4.33
N ASN A 70 26.90 8.72 -4.32
CA ASN A 70 27.77 9.73 -3.75
C ASN A 70 27.97 10.92 -4.73
N PRO A 71 27.42 12.11 -4.42
CA PRO A 71 27.53 13.28 -5.31
C PRO A 71 28.96 13.82 -5.45
N LEU A 72 29.88 13.39 -4.60
CA LEU A 72 31.31 13.72 -4.65
C LEU A 72 32.13 12.67 -5.41
N SER A 73 31.51 11.54 -5.78
CA SER A 73 32.15 10.51 -6.59
C SER A 73 32.32 11.02 -8.04
N PRO A 74 33.49 10.81 -8.67
CA PRO A 74 33.67 11.11 -10.09
C PRO A 74 32.63 10.41 -10.99
N ALA A 75 32.13 9.24 -10.58
CA ALA A 75 31.17 8.43 -11.30
C ALA A 75 29.72 8.95 -11.23
N TYR A 76 29.43 9.95 -10.39
CA TYR A 76 28.07 10.49 -10.20
C TYR A 76 27.59 11.37 -11.37
N LYS A 77 28.51 11.88 -12.20
CA LYS A 77 28.16 12.82 -13.28
C LYS A 77 27.41 12.19 -14.44
N ASP A 78 27.44 10.86 -14.58
CA ASP A 78 26.87 10.15 -15.74
C ASP A 78 25.49 9.55 -15.48
N SER A 79 24.95 9.66 -14.25
CA SER A 79 23.59 9.22 -13.91
C SER A 79 22.61 10.39 -14.03
N LYS A 80 22.22 10.75 -15.25
CA LYS A 80 21.06 11.61 -15.53
C LYS A 80 20.04 10.90 -16.41
#